data_AF-A0AA39Q243-F1
#
_entry.id   AF-A0AA39Q243-F1
#
_cell.length_a   1.000
_cell.length_b   1.000
_cell.length_c   1.000
_cell.angle_alpha   90.00
_cell.angle_beta   90.00
_cell.angle_gamma   90.00
#
_symmetry.space_group_name_H-M   'P 1'
#
loop_
_entity.id
_entity.type
_entity.pdbx_description
1 polymer ?
#
loop_
_entity_poly.entity_id
_entity_poly.type
_entity_poly.pdbx_seq_one_letter_code
_entity_poly.pdbx_strand_id
1 'polypeptide(L)'
;MPGHAKSNSKKCQIAHKCHDQLMEKAVVAYKNELTKLPGAPRKGARKICKDFEALYQRETGKKISLSYSTLICLANGGKTKAQSNAMKSHLFPSKADNIIDFVLAVASKGFPLSH
;
A
#
# COMPACT_ATOMS: atom_id res chain seq x y z
N MET A 1 -22.83 -5.86 -1.17
CA MET A 1 -23.64 -6.51 -0.12
C MET A 1 -22.76 -6.88 1.07
N PRO A 2 -23.02 -6.36 2.28
CA PRO A 2 -22.36 -6.85 3.49
C PRO A 2 -22.79 -8.31 3.73
N GLY A 3 -21.82 -9.21 3.96
CA GLY A 3 -22.07 -10.63 4.26
C GLY A 3 -21.27 -11.64 3.44
N HIS A 4 -20.84 -11.30 2.22
CA HIS A 4 -20.01 -12.20 1.41
C HIS A 4 -18.51 -12.04 1.67
N ALA A 5 -17.79 -13.16 1.67
CA ALA A 5 -16.34 -13.17 1.71
C ALA A 5 -15.78 -12.35 0.53
N LYS A 6 -14.83 -11.45 0.83
CA LYS A 6 -14.17 -10.64 -0.20
C LYS A 6 -13.48 -11.54 -1.22
N SER A 7 -13.48 -11.13 -2.49
CA SER A 7 -12.71 -11.81 -3.54
C SER A 7 -11.23 -11.87 -3.18
N ASN A 8 -10.51 -12.87 -3.69
CA ASN A 8 -9.07 -13.03 -3.43
C ASN A 8 -8.28 -11.79 -3.88
N SER A 9 -8.62 -11.23 -5.05
CA SER A 9 -8.04 -9.98 -5.53
C SER A 9 -8.23 -8.82 -4.53
N LYS A 10 -9.43 -8.67 -3.96
CA LYS A 10 -9.69 -7.61 -2.98
C LYS A 10 -8.93 -7.84 -1.68
N LYS A 11 -8.79 -9.09 -1.23
CA LYS A 11 -7.96 -9.44 -0.06
C LYS A 11 -6.49 -9.09 -0.30
N CYS A 12 -5.94 -9.44 -1.46
CA CYS A 12 -4.58 -9.06 -1.84
C CYS A 12 -4.39 -7.54 -1.89
N GLN A 13 -5.34 -6.80 -2.47
CA GLN A 13 -5.29 -5.34 -2.51
C GLN A 13 -5.25 -4.73 -1.11
N ILE A 14 -6.04 -5.25 -0.17
CA ILE A 14 -6.04 -4.80 1.22
C ILE A 14 -4.69 -5.10 1.89
N ALA A 15 -4.16 -6.31 1.69
CA ALA A 15 -2.86 -6.70 2.24
C ALA A 15 -1.72 -5.80 1.72
N HIS A 16 -1.71 -5.49 0.42
CA HIS A 16 -0.75 -4.56 -0.16
C HIS A 16 -0.89 -3.15 0.42
N LYS A 17 -2.12 -2.61 0.53
CA LYS A 17 -2.32 -1.30 1.16
C LYS A 17 -1.83 -1.26 2.61
N CYS A 18 -2.10 -2.31 3.40
CA CYS A 18 -1.59 -2.39 4.76
C CYS A 18 -0.05 -2.44 4.81
N HIS A 19 0.57 -3.19 3.90
CA HIS A 19 2.02 -3.25 3.77
C HIS A 19 2.63 -1.89 3.42
N ASP A 20 2.10 -1.22 2.40
CA ASP A 20 2.56 0.10 1.95
C ASP A 20 2.44 1.14 3.07
N GLN A 21 1.32 1.17 3.80
CA GLN A 21 1.11 2.06 4.95
C GLN A 21 2.13 1.81 6.07
N LEU A 22 2.43 0.53 6.36
CA LEU A 22 3.44 0.19 7.36
C LEU A 22 4.83 0.63 6.92
N MET A 23 5.14 0.46 5.63
CA MET A 23 6.41 0.89 5.03
C MET A 23 6.57 2.41 5.06
N GLU A 24 5.52 3.18 4.74
CA GLU A 24 5.54 4.64 4.81
C GLU A 24 5.88 5.14 6.23
N LYS A 25 5.24 4.56 7.26
CA LYS A 25 5.55 4.88 8.66
C LYS A 25 7.01 4.56 9.01
N ALA A 26 7.51 3.40 8.55
CA ALA A 26 8.90 3.00 8.78
C ALA A 26 9.91 3.94 8.08
N VAL A 27 9.60 4.41 6.87
CA VAL A 27 10.42 5.39 6.14
C VAL A 27 10.49 6.72 6.88
N VAL A 28 9.35 7.23 7.38
CA VAL A 28 9.32 8.47 8.18
C VAL A 28 10.18 8.32 9.44
N ALA A 29 10.03 7.20 10.17
CA ALA A 29 10.85 6.93 11.34
C ALA A 29 12.35 6.89 11.02
N TYR A 30 12.73 6.27 9.89
CA TYR A 30 14.12 6.22 9.47
C TYR A 30 14.67 7.59 9.05
N LYS A 31 13.89 8.41 8.34
CA LYS A 31 14.29 9.79 8.03
C LYS A 31 14.55 10.60 9.31
N ASN A 32 13.70 10.45 10.32
CA ASN A 32 13.90 11.09 11.62
C ASN A 32 15.15 10.59 12.35
N GLU A 33 15.53 9.32 12.19
CA GLU A 33 16.80 8.79 12.70
C GLU A 33 18.02 9.38 11.96
N LEU A 34 17.90 9.63 10.66
CA LEU A 34 18.97 10.24 9.86
C LEU A 34 19.22 11.71 10.23
N THR A 35 18.19 12.45 10.63
CA THR A 35 18.31 13.85 11.05
C THR A 35 18.93 14.04 12.44
N LYS A 36 19.11 12.96 13.22
CA LYS A 36 19.75 13.05 14.56
C LYS A 36 21.18 13.55 14.43
N LEU A 37 21.68 14.23 15.46
CA LEU A 37 23.07 14.71 15.49
C LEU A 37 24.09 13.56 15.31
N PRO A 38 25.23 13.81 14.65
CA PRO A 38 26.31 12.84 14.58
C PRO A 38 26.87 12.61 16.00
N GLY A 39 26.89 11.35 16.45
CA GLY A 39 27.30 10.95 17.80
C GLY A 39 26.18 10.41 18.69
N ALA A 40 24.91 10.69 18.35
CA ALA A 40 23.78 10.03 19.01
C ALA A 40 23.63 8.58 18.49
N PRO A 41 23.21 7.61 19.35
CA PRO A 41 22.93 6.26 18.90
C PRO A 41 21.77 6.27 17.90
N ARG A 42 22.06 5.89 16.64
CA ARG A 42 21.06 5.80 15.56
C ARG A 42 20.63 4.36 15.36
N LYS A 43 19.34 4.16 15.10
CA LYS A 43 18.83 2.85 14.66
C LYS A 43 19.08 2.67 13.16
N GLY A 44 19.75 1.59 12.79
CA GLY A 44 19.90 1.21 11.38
C GLY A 44 18.57 0.74 10.77
N ALA A 45 18.46 0.82 9.44
CA ALA A 45 17.24 0.47 8.69
C ALA A 45 16.68 -0.94 9.05
N ARG A 46 17.56 -1.94 9.19
CA ARG A 46 17.16 -3.32 9.57
C ARG A 46 16.49 -3.37 10.95
N LYS A 47 16.98 -2.59 11.92
CA LYS A 47 16.40 -2.55 13.27
C LYS A 47 15.03 -1.88 13.25
N ILE A 48 14.89 -0.80 12.49
CA ILE A 48 13.60 -0.13 12.30
C ILE A 48 12.59 -1.06 11.64
N CYS A 49 12.94 -1.77 10.57
CA CYS A 49 12.05 -2.76 9.96
C CYS A 49 11.56 -3.78 11.00
N LYS A 50 12.49 -4.40 11.76
CA LYS A 50 12.12 -5.39 12.79
C LYS A 50 11.23 -4.80 13.89
N ASP A 51 11.52 -3.57 14.34
CA ASP A 51 10.70 -2.87 15.35
C ASP A 51 9.26 -2.70 14.83
N PHE A 52 9.08 -2.27 13.58
CA PHE A 52 7.76 -2.09 12.97
C PHE A 52 7.04 -3.42 12.67
N GLU A 53 7.76 -4.46 12.23
CA GLU A 53 7.19 -5.81 12.07
C GLU A 53 6.68 -6.36 13.41
N ALA A 54 7.46 -6.19 14.48
CA ALA A 54 7.08 -6.63 15.82
C ALA A 54 5.89 -5.84 16.37
N LEU A 55 5.86 -4.52 16.16
CA LEU A 55 4.72 -3.67 16.53
C LEU A 55 3.45 -4.11 15.78
N TYR A 56 3.54 -4.29 14.46
CA TYR A 56 2.41 -4.73 13.65
C TYR A 56 1.88 -6.10 14.09
N GLN A 57 2.78 -7.04 14.41
CA GLN A 57 2.41 -8.34 14.92
C GLN A 57 1.71 -8.25 16.28
N ARG A 58 2.16 -7.38 17.18
CA ARG A 58 1.50 -7.15 18.48
C ARG A 58 0.11 -6.54 18.32
N GLU A 59 -0.05 -5.58 17.42
CA GLU A 59 -1.31 -4.87 17.22
C GLU A 59 -2.36 -5.71 16.47
N THR A 60 -1.95 -6.49 15.48
CA THR A 60 -2.88 -7.18 14.56
C THR A 60 -2.87 -8.69 14.67
N GLY A 61 -1.90 -9.26 15.39
CA GLY A 61 -1.63 -10.70 15.43
C GLY A 61 -1.05 -11.28 14.14
N LYS A 62 -0.85 -10.46 13.09
CA LYS A 62 -0.40 -10.92 11.77
C LYS A 62 1.08 -10.63 11.56
N LYS A 63 1.77 -11.55 10.90
CA LYS A 63 3.17 -11.36 10.49
C LYS A 63 3.22 -10.69 9.13
N ILE A 64 4.03 -9.65 9.02
CA ILE A 64 4.39 -8.98 7.77
C ILE A 64 5.91 -8.86 7.74
N SER A 65 6.50 -8.97 6.55
CA SER A 65 7.92 -8.70 6.34
C SER A 65 8.13 -7.39 5.57
N LEU A 66 9.02 -6.55 6.09
CA LEU A 66 9.48 -5.30 5.52
C LEU A 66 10.92 -5.44 5.02
N SER A 67 11.12 -5.10 3.75
CA SER A 67 12.46 -5.08 3.17
C SER A 67 13.22 -3.80 3.55
N TYR A 68 14.37 -3.96 4.20
CA TYR A 68 15.23 -2.84 4.56
C TYR A 68 15.80 -2.10 3.34
N SER A 69 16.04 -2.79 2.23
CA SER A 69 16.55 -2.18 1.00
C SER A 69 15.49 -1.27 0.37
N THR A 70 14.23 -1.70 0.40
CA THR A 70 13.09 -0.87 -0.03
C THR A 70 12.95 0.35 0.85
N LEU A 71 13.07 0.20 2.19
CA LEU A 71 13.04 1.32 3.11
C LEU A 71 14.13 2.37 2.80
N ILE A 72 15.37 1.94 2.58
CA ILE A 72 16.48 2.85 2.21
C ILE A 72 16.19 3.54 0.88
N CYS A 73 15.74 2.79 -0.13
CA CYS A 73 15.42 3.33 -1.45
C CYS A 73 14.33 4.42 -1.35
N LEU A 74 13.24 4.16 -0.62
CA LEU A 74 12.16 5.12 -0.40
C LEU A 74 12.60 6.32 0.43
N ALA A 75 13.48 6.12 1.42
CA ALA A 75 14.05 7.20 2.20
C ALA A 75 14.87 8.17 1.33
N ASN A 76 15.57 7.65 0.32
CA ASN A 76 16.35 8.42 -0.65
C ASN A 76 15.50 9.02 -1.79
N GLY A 77 14.17 8.94 -1.72
CA GLY A 77 13.28 9.50 -2.75
C GLY A 77 12.88 8.54 -3.87
N GLY A 78 13.13 7.23 -3.70
CA GLY A 78 12.57 6.19 -4.57
C GLY A 78 11.04 6.18 -4.56
N LYS A 79 10.45 5.56 -5.59
CA LYS A 79 8.99 5.48 -5.77
C LYS A 79 8.48 4.09 -5.42
N THR A 80 7.30 4.01 -4.81
CA THR A 80 6.63 2.71 -4.62
C THR A 80 6.11 2.18 -5.96
N LYS A 81 5.88 0.87 -6.05
CA LYS A 81 5.25 0.28 -7.24
C LYS A 81 3.87 0.89 -7.51
N ALA A 82 3.10 1.16 -6.45
CA ALA A 82 1.81 1.82 -6.57
C ALA A 82 1.94 3.22 -7.20
N GLN A 83 2.88 4.03 -6.74
CA GLN A 83 3.16 5.36 -7.31
C GLN A 83 3.66 5.26 -8.76
N SER A 84 4.58 4.34 -9.05
CA SER A 84 5.07 4.13 -10.42
C SER A 84 3.96 3.72 -11.38
N ASN A 85 3.08 2.82 -10.94
CA ASN A 85 1.92 2.38 -11.73
C ASN A 85 0.90 3.51 -11.90
N ALA A 86 0.66 4.32 -10.87
CA ALA A 86 -0.22 5.48 -10.96
C ALA A 86 0.31 6.51 -11.98
N MET A 87 1.62 6.78 -11.99
CA MET A 87 2.24 7.67 -12.99
C MET A 87 2.13 7.13 -14.42
N LYS A 88 2.14 5.81 -14.59
CA LYS A 88 2.02 5.15 -15.90
C LYS A 88 0.56 4.87 -16.30
N SER A 89 -0.40 5.18 -15.44
CA SER A 89 -1.81 4.90 -15.72
C SER A 89 -2.27 5.75 -16.89
N HIS A 90 -2.71 5.12 -17.96
CA HIS A 90 -3.35 5.80 -19.10
C HIS A 90 -4.74 6.37 -18.76
N LEU A 91 -5.32 5.95 -17.63
CA LEU A 91 -6.58 6.47 -17.11
C LEU A 91 -6.31 7.41 -15.94
N PHE A 92 -6.72 8.67 -16.12
CA PHE A 92 -6.87 9.60 -15.00
C PHE A 92 -7.93 9.05 -14.03
N PRO A 93 -7.78 9.23 -12.71
CA PRO A 93 -8.74 8.73 -11.73
C PRO A 93 -10.18 9.13 -12.06
N SER A 94 -10.38 10.38 -12.46
CA SER A 94 -11.69 10.91 -12.88
C SER A 94 -12.29 10.21 -14.10
N LYS A 95 -11.47 9.77 -15.07
CA LYS A 95 -11.96 9.00 -16.23
C LYS A 95 -12.26 7.56 -15.87
N ALA A 96 -11.49 6.97 -14.97
CA ALA A 96 -11.74 5.61 -14.48
C ALA A 96 -13.08 5.53 -13.75
N ASP A 97 -13.39 6.51 -12.88
CA ASP A 97 -14.66 6.56 -12.14
C ASP A 97 -15.85 6.67 -13.10
N ASN A 98 -15.78 7.56 -14.09
CA ASN A 98 -16.81 7.69 -15.12
C ASN A 98 -17.06 6.39 -15.91
N ILE A 99 -16.01 5.63 -16.22
CA ILE A 99 -16.15 4.34 -16.92
C ILE A 99 -16.76 3.29 -16.00
N ILE A 100 -16.37 3.25 -14.73
CA ILE A 100 -16.95 2.33 -13.74
C ILE A 100 -18.44 2.62 -13.57
N ASP A 101 -18.82 3.88 -13.40
CA ASP A 101 -20.21 4.31 -13.27
C ASP A 101 -21.02 3.99 -14.53
N PHE A 102 -20.44 4.22 -15.71
CA PHE A 102 -21.06 3.84 -16.98
C PHE A 102 -21.30 2.33 -17.08
N VAL A 103 -20.28 1.51 -16.78
CA VAL A 103 -20.41 0.04 -16.82
C VAL A 103 -21.43 -0.45 -15.80
N LEU A 104 -21.45 0.10 -14.59
CA LEU A 104 -22.46 -0.24 -13.58
C LEU A 104 -23.86 0.13 -14.04
N ALA A 105 -24.05 1.32 -14.62
CA ALA A 105 -25.32 1.78 -15.16
C ALA A 105 -25.80 0.93 -16.34
N VAL A 106 -24.89 0.46 -17.20
CA VAL A 106 -25.20 -0.45 -18.30
C VAL A 106 -25.53 -1.85 -17.77
N ALA A 107 -24.76 -2.37 -16.82
CA ALA A 107 -25.01 -3.67 -16.21
C ALA A 107 -26.36 -3.72 -15.46
N SER A 108 -26.73 -2.64 -14.77
CA SER A 108 -28.00 -2.55 -14.05
C SER A 108 -29.23 -2.49 -14.96
N LYS A 109 -29.06 -2.04 -16.21
CA LYS A 109 -30.17 -1.91 -17.16
C LYS A 109 -30.64 -3.25 -17.71
N GLY A 110 -29.90 -4.35 -17.47
CA GLY A 110 -30.25 -5.69 -17.91
C GLY A 110 -30.38 -5.77 -19.43
N PHE A 111 -29.34 -6.22 -20.12
CA PHE A 111 -29.49 -6.49 -21.55
C PHE A 111 -30.56 -7.57 -21.73
N PRO A 112 -31.66 -7.30 -22.46
CA PRO A 112 -32.57 -8.37 -22.83
C PRO A 112 -31.76 -9.33 -23.70
N LEU A 113 -31.57 -10.56 -23.23
CA LEU A 113 -31.15 -11.69 -24.06
C LEU A 113 -32.31 -11.98 -25.02
N SER A 114 -32.49 -11.13 -26.03
CA SER A 114 -33.36 -11.43 -27.17
C SER A 114 -32.62 -12.48 -28.01
N HIS A 115 -33.05 -13.73 -27.84
CA HIS A 115 -32.66 -14.86 -28.66
C HIS A 115 -33.59 -14.98 -29.87
#